data_AF-A0A3D1QZ84-F1
#
_entry.id   AF-A0A3D1QZ84-F1
#
_cell.length_a   1.000
_cell.length_b   1.000
_cell.length_c   1.000
_cell.angle_alpha   90.00
_cell.angle_beta   90.00
_cell.angle_gamma   90.00
#
_symmetry.space_group_name_H-M   'P 1'
#
loop_
_entity.id
_entity.type
_entity.pdbx_description
1 polymer ?
#
loop_
_entity_poly.entity_id
_entity_poly.type
_entity_poly.pdbx_seq_one_letter_code
_entity_poly.pdbx_strand_id
1 'polypeptide(L)'
;ADGSRVQGRLFGDEHLAWFEDLDGFSIAYDEESGSWRYAVLAPDGALQPGAHRVGDADPQHLGLTAHLRPGPALVRRALNARKFAPAALPAPPRGTVPNLVLLVKFRNQTSHFTPADFEPIFNGETGSVREYYREVSNGQLDLVSTLVGWIELPNDDSYYAYNDRNPFGVPWHMVR
;
A
#
# COMPACT_ATOMS: atom_id res chain seq x y z
N ALA A 1 -20.53 21.71 -3.64
CA ALA A 1 -21.38 20.53 -3.39
C ALA A 1 -22.63 20.96 -2.64
N ASP A 2 -23.80 20.47 -3.05
CA ASP A 2 -25.12 20.85 -2.53
C ASP A 2 -25.50 20.17 -1.20
N GLY A 3 -24.62 19.32 -0.65
CA GLY A 3 -24.83 18.60 0.62
C GLY A 3 -25.76 17.38 0.52
N SER A 4 -26.29 17.09 -0.67
CA SER A 4 -27.11 15.91 -0.91
C SER A 4 -26.29 14.62 -0.83
N ARG A 5 -26.93 13.53 -0.42
CA ARG A 5 -26.31 12.21 -0.30
C ARG A 5 -26.99 11.24 -1.27
N VAL A 6 -26.19 10.51 -2.02
CA VAL A 6 -26.64 9.38 -2.85
C VAL A 6 -26.12 8.09 -2.23
N GLN A 7 -26.99 7.10 -2.11
CA GLN A 7 -26.62 5.75 -1.70
C GLN A 7 -26.40 4.91 -2.95
N GLY A 8 -25.31 4.15 -2.98
CA GLY A 8 -24.99 3.30 -4.11
C GLY A 8 -24.13 2.12 -3.73
N ARG A 9 -24.04 1.17 -4.65
CA ARG A 9 -23.19 -0.01 -4.61
C ARG A 9 -22.03 0.19 -5.57
N LEU A 10 -20.82 -0.11 -5.12
CA LEU A 10 -19.64 -0.19 -5.96
C LEU A 10 -19.52 -1.61 -6.53
N PHE A 11 -19.33 -1.70 -7.84
CA PHE A 11 -19.06 -2.93 -8.55
C PHE A 11 -17.68 -2.88 -9.20
N GLY A 12 -17.02 -4.02 -9.27
CA GLY A 12 -15.73 -4.16 -9.96
C GLY A 12 -14.54 -4.37 -9.03
N ASP A 13 -13.36 -4.03 -9.52
CA ASP A 13 -12.07 -4.14 -8.83
C ASP A 13 -11.18 -2.91 -9.14
N GLU A 14 -9.90 -2.97 -8.72
CA GLU A 14 -8.92 -1.90 -8.96
C GLU A 14 -8.63 -1.61 -10.44
N HIS A 15 -9.01 -2.49 -11.36
CA HIS A 15 -8.77 -2.32 -12.79
C HIS A 15 -9.99 -1.76 -13.54
N LEU A 16 -11.19 -1.97 -13.02
CA LEU A 16 -12.43 -1.40 -13.54
C LEU A 16 -13.50 -1.43 -12.47
N ALA A 17 -14.07 -0.27 -12.17
CA ALA A 17 -15.17 -0.15 -11.24
C ALA A 17 -16.22 0.85 -11.74
N TRP A 18 -17.45 0.65 -11.29
CA TRP A 18 -18.56 1.58 -11.52
C TRP A 18 -19.54 1.53 -10.34
N PHE A 19 -20.42 2.52 -10.27
CA PHE A 19 -21.42 2.63 -9.23
C PHE A 19 -22.82 2.42 -9.80
N GLU A 20 -23.68 1.78 -9.02
CA GLU A 20 -25.13 1.81 -9.24
C GLU A 20 -25.81 2.36 -7.99
N ASP A 21 -26.97 2.99 -8.13
CA ASP A 21 -27.83 3.29 -7.00
C ASP A 21 -28.44 2.00 -6.40
N LEU A 22 -29.31 2.15 -5.39
CA LEU A 22 -29.92 1.00 -4.73
C LEU A 22 -30.91 0.24 -5.63
N ASP A 23 -31.47 0.92 -6.62
CA ASP A 23 -32.43 0.39 -7.59
C ASP A 23 -31.75 -0.22 -8.83
N GLY A 24 -30.42 -0.16 -8.90
CA GLY A 24 -29.60 -0.79 -9.93
C GLY A 24 -29.33 0.10 -11.14
N PHE A 25 -29.59 1.41 -11.08
CA PHE A 25 -29.23 2.33 -12.15
C PHE A 25 -27.80 2.80 -11.98
N SER A 26 -27.01 2.69 -13.05
CA SER A 26 -25.62 3.12 -13.03
C SER A 26 -25.54 4.63 -12.82
N ILE A 27 -24.60 5.06 -11.99
CA ILE A 27 -24.40 6.47 -11.65
C ILE A 27 -22.95 6.86 -11.85
N ALA A 28 -22.73 8.11 -12.24
CA ALA A 28 -21.41 8.70 -12.40
C ALA A 28 -21.41 10.11 -11.80
N TYR A 29 -20.30 10.48 -11.19
CA TYR A 29 -20.14 11.81 -10.63
C TYR A 29 -19.76 12.80 -11.73
N ASP A 30 -20.53 13.88 -11.85
CA ASP A 30 -20.25 14.99 -12.74
C ASP A 30 -19.46 16.05 -11.97
N GLU A 31 -18.18 16.21 -12.30
CA GLU A 31 -17.31 17.21 -11.67
C GLU A 31 -17.71 18.65 -12.01
N GLU A 32 -18.27 18.88 -13.21
CA GLU A 32 -18.64 20.22 -13.67
C GLU A 32 -19.85 20.75 -12.89
N SER A 33 -20.89 19.92 -12.72
CA SER A 33 -22.05 20.27 -11.90
C SER A 33 -21.90 19.94 -10.41
N GLY A 34 -20.87 19.18 -10.03
CA GLY A 34 -20.62 18.74 -8.66
C GLY A 34 -21.73 17.85 -8.09
N SER A 35 -22.30 16.98 -8.92
CA SER A 35 -23.47 16.15 -8.57
C SER A 35 -23.38 14.73 -9.13
N TRP A 36 -24.02 13.77 -8.44
CA TRP A 36 -24.19 12.42 -8.96
C TRP A 36 -25.34 12.38 -9.97
N ARG A 37 -25.07 11.76 -11.13
CA ARG A 37 -26.03 11.67 -12.24
C ARG A 37 -26.19 10.24 -12.70
N TYR A 38 -27.36 9.92 -13.23
CA TYR A 38 -27.55 8.64 -13.91
C TYR A 38 -26.62 8.56 -15.11
N ALA A 39 -25.86 7.48 -15.17
CA ALA A 39 -24.81 7.30 -16.15
C ALA A 39 -25.39 6.87 -17.50
N VAL A 40 -24.70 7.28 -18.57
CA VAL A 40 -24.94 6.84 -19.94
C VAL A 40 -23.69 6.19 -20.49
N LEU A 41 -23.88 5.31 -21.48
CA LEU A 41 -22.76 4.65 -22.14
C LEU A 41 -22.21 5.56 -23.25
N ALA A 42 -20.95 5.97 -23.11
CA ALA A 42 -20.25 6.72 -24.13
C ALA A 42 -19.80 5.81 -25.29
N PRO A 43 -19.46 6.37 -26.47
CA PRO A 43 -19.05 5.58 -27.63
C PRO A 43 -17.82 4.68 -27.40
N ASP A 44 -16.95 5.07 -26.48
CA ASP A 44 -15.78 4.29 -26.05
C ASP A 44 -16.12 3.15 -25.07
N GLY A 45 -17.40 3.06 -24.67
CA GLY A 45 -17.92 2.09 -23.70
C GLY A 45 -17.78 2.55 -22.25
N ALA A 46 -17.29 3.75 -21.96
CA ALA A 46 -17.22 4.26 -20.60
C ALA A 46 -18.63 4.66 -20.09
N LEU A 47 -18.85 4.55 -18.79
CA LEU A 47 -20.01 5.15 -18.14
C LEU A 47 -19.68 6.60 -17.81
N GLN A 48 -20.46 7.53 -18.34
CA GLN A 48 -20.28 8.96 -18.14
C GLN A 48 -21.54 9.59 -17.53
N PRO A 49 -21.42 10.71 -16.80
CA PRO A 49 -22.58 11.40 -16.24
C PRO A 49 -23.57 11.81 -17.33
N GLY A 50 -24.85 11.44 -17.16
CA GLY A 50 -25.91 11.79 -18.08
C GLY A 50 -26.58 13.14 -17.79
N ALA A 51 -27.73 13.36 -18.40
CA ALA A 51 -28.49 14.59 -18.24
C ALA A 51 -29.20 14.71 -16.88
N HIS A 52 -29.55 13.58 -16.26
CA HIS A 52 -30.43 13.54 -15.10
C HIS A 52 -29.66 13.27 -13.81
N ARG A 53 -29.87 14.13 -12.81
CA ARG A 53 -29.33 13.98 -11.46
C ARG A 53 -30.06 12.87 -10.71
N VAL A 54 -29.32 12.12 -9.90
CA VAL A 54 -29.87 11.00 -9.13
C VAL A 54 -30.88 11.52 -8.10
N GLY A 55 -32.07 10.92 -8.09
CA GLY A 55 -33.16 11.29 -7.19
C GLY A 55 -34.06 12.45 -7.67
N ASP A 56 -33.75 13.10 -8.80
CA ASP A 56 -34.60 14.20 -9.32
C ASP A 56 -35.87 13.69 -10.02
N ALA A 57 -35.83 12.47 -10.57
CA ALA A 57 -36.97 11.81 -11.18
C ALA A 57 -36.79 10.29 -11.14
N ASP A 58 -37.90 9.57 -11.36
CA ASP A 58 -37.88 8.11 -11.49
C ASP A 58 -37.14 7.70 -12.78
N PRO A 59 -36.00 6.99 -12.67
CA PRO A 59 -35.18 6.63 -13.81
C PRO A 59 -35.89 5.68 -14.79
N GLN A 60 -36.87 4.89 -14.34
CA GLN A 60 -37.65 4.03 -15.24
C GLN A 60 -38.53 4.86 -16.18
N HIS A 61 -39.14 5.92 -15.66
CA HIS A 61 -39.94 6.86 -16.45
C HIS A 61 -39.09 7.72 -17.40
N LEU A 62 -37.79 7.85 -17.12
CA LEU A 62 -36.81 8.48 -18.01
C LEU A 62 -36.31 7.56 -19.14
N GLY A 63 -36.77 6.30 -19.18
CA GLY A 63 -36.33 5.31 -20.17
C GLY A 63 -34.89 4.83 -19.96
N LEU A 64 -34.33 5.02 -18.76
CA LEU A 64 -33.01 4.53 -18.42
C LEU A 64 -33.05 3.01 -18.21
N THR A 65 -31.97 2.33 -18.60
CA THR A 65 -31.83 0.89 -18.42
C THR A 65 -31.03 0.60 -17.16
N ALA A 66 -31.59 -0.19 -16.25
CA ALA A 66 -30.88 -0.66 -15.07
C ALA A 66 -29.72 -1.60 -15.45
N HIS A 67 -28.72 -1.67 -14.57
CA HIS A 67 -27.51 -2.48 -14.69
C HIS A 67 -26.70 -2.20 -15.95
N LEU A 68 -26.62 -0.93 -16.33
CA LEU A 68 -25.78 -0.49 -17.44
C LEU A 68 -24.31 -0.69 -17.06
N ARG A 69 -23.57 -1.52 -17.80
CA ARG A 69 -22.17 -1.84 -17.48
C ARG A 69 -21.20 -1.17 -18.44
N PRO A 70 -19.94 -0.95 -18.03
CA PRO A 70 -18.88 -0.56 -18.95
C PRO A 70 -18.78 -1.54 -20.13
N GLY A 71 -18.47 -1.00 -21.30
CA GLY A 71 -18.44 -1.74 -22.55
C GLY A 71 -17.38 -2.85 -22.60
N PRO A 72 -17.53 -3.83 -23.52
CA PRO A 72 -16.67 -5.01 -23.57
C PRO A 72 -15.17 -4.70 -23.75
N ALA A 73 -14.84 -3.60 -24.43
CA ALA A 73 -13.45 -3.19 -24.64
C ALA A 73 -12.75 -2.80 -23.32
N LEU A 74 -13.44 -2.05 -22.45
CA LEU A 74 -12.94 -1.69 -21.12
C LEU A 74 -12.83 -2.91 -20.22
N VAL A 75 -13.84 -3.80 -20.23
CA VAL A 75 -13.78 -5.07 -19.51
C VAL A 75 -12.56 -5.89 -19.93
N ARG A 76 -12.31 -6.03 -21.24
CA ARG A 76 -11.13 -6.74 -21.75
C ARG A 76 -9.82 -6.08 -21.34
N ARG A 77 -9.75 -4.74 -21.35
CA ARG A 77 -8.58 -3.99 -20.91
C ARG A 77 -8.30 -4.26 -19.42
N ALA A 78 -9.32 -4.26 -18.58
CA ALA A 78 -9.21 -4.54 -17.16
C ALA A 78 -8.75 -5.98 -16.89
N LEU A 79 -9.34 -6.95 -17.59
CA LEU A 79 -8.92 -8.36 -17.52
C LEU A 79 -7.45 -8.54 -17.94
N ASN A 80 -7.00 -7.84 -18.98
CA ASN A 80 -5.60 -7.89 -19.40
C ASN A 80 -4.68 -7.24 -18.37
N ALA A 81 -5.06 -6.08 -17.81
CA ALA A 81 -4.29 -5.43 -16.74
C ALA A 81 -4.11 -6.38 -15.54
N ARG A 82 -5.17 -7.10 -15.16
CA ARG A 82 -5.14 -8.10 -14.08
C ARG A 82 -4.23 -9.30 -14.38
N LYS A 83 -4.15 -9.76 -15.63
CA LYS A 83 -3.23 -10.85 -16.02
C LYS A 83 -1.75 -10.48 -15.87
N PHE A 84 -1.45 -9.19 -16.01
CA PHE A 84 -0.10 -8.66 -15.86
C PHE A 84 0.11 -7.97 -14.51
N ALA A 85 -0.88 -8.04 -13.61
CA ALA A 85 -0.69 -7.59 -12.24
C ALA A 85 0.36 -8.49 -11.59
N PRO A 86 1.32 -7.92 -10.83
CA PRO A 86 2.24 -8.73 -10.05
C PRO A 86 1.44 -9.69 -9.17
N ALA A 87 1.95 -10.93 -9.00
CA ALA A 87 1.31 -11.88 -8.12
C ALA A 87 1.08 -11.21 -6.76
N ALA A 88 -0.11 -11.41 -6.18
CA ALA A 88 -0.43 -10.87 -4.87
C ALA A 88 0.72 -11.23 -3.92
N LEU A 89 1.31 -10.20 -3.30
CA LEU A 89 2.35 -10.44 -2.31
C LEU A 89 1.78 -11.39 -1.24
N PRO A 90 2.57 -12.36 -0.75
CA PRO A 90 2.13 -13.18 0.36
C PRO A 90 1.63 -12.27 1.48
N ALA A 91 0.59 -12.71 2.17
CA ALA A 91 0.05 -11.95 3.30
C ALA A 91 1.21 -11.63 4.26
N PRO A 92 1.29 -10.38 4.76
CA PRO A 92 2.35 -10.00 5.68
C PRO A 92 2.35 -10.94 6.88
N PRO A 93 3.54 -11.32 7.40
CA PRO A 93 3.64 -12.23 8.53
C PRO A 93 2.89 -11.65 9.74
N ARG A 94 2.21 -12.54 10.47
CA ARG A 94 1.45 -12.21 11.68
C ARG A 94 1.97 -13.00 12.86
N GLY A 95 1.73 -12.50 14.07
CA GLY A 95 2.17 -13.09 15.32
C GLY A 95 3.64 -12.81 15.62
N THR A 96 4.23 -13.67 16.44
CA THR A 96 5.64 -13.53 16.85
C THR A 96 6.57 -13.97 15.73
N VAL A 97 7.39 -13.03 15.26
CA VAL A 97 8.39 -13.27 14.22
C VAL A 97 9.78 -13.11 14.83
N PRO A 98 10.64 -14.14 14.79
CA PRO A 98 12.01 -14.02 15.26
C PRO A 98 12.86 -13.21 14.27
N ASN A 99 13.66 -12.29 14.82
CA ASN A 99 14.61 -11.47 14.08
C ASN A 99 16.02 -11.71 14.63
N LEU A 100 16.99 -12.08 13.80
CA LEU A 100 18.37 -12.27 14.25
C LEU A 100 19.17 -10.99 14.03
N VAL A 101 19.78 -10.47 15.09
CA VAL A 101 20.62 -9.26 15.05
C VAL A 101 22.04 -9.66 15.40
N LEU A 102 22.97 -9.48 14.46
CA LEU A 102 24.39 -9.76 14.66
C LEU A 102 25.13 -8.45 14.89
N LEU A 103 25.74 -8.29 16.07
CA LEU A 103 26.66 -7.20 16.31
C LEU A 103 28.04 -7.61 15.78
N VAL A 104 28.56 -6.86 14.81
CA VAL A 104 29.85 -7.17 14.16
C VAL A 104 30.80 -5.98 14.31
N LYS A 105 32.06 -6.27 14.57
CA LYS A 105 33.13 -5.25 14.62
C LYS A 105 34.24 -5.60 13.64
N PHE A 106 34.85 -4.58 13.04
CA PHE A 106 36.05 -4.77 12.23
C PHE A 106 37.26 -5.08 13.11
N ARG A 107 38.26 -5.75 12.54
CA ARG A 107 39.47 -6.17 13.28
C ARG A 107 40.22 -4.98 13.91
N ASN A 108 40.24 -3.83 13.25
CA ASN A 108 40.86 -2.60 13.73
C ASN A 108 39.97 -1.75 14.65
N GLN A 109 38.79 -2.24 15.07
CA GLN A 109 37.87 -1.51 15.94
C GLN A 109 37.68 -2.16 17.31
N THR A 110 37.53 -1.30 18.32
CA THR A 110 37.14 -1.68 19.67
C THR A 110 35.66 -1.34 19.88
N SER A 111 34.91 -2.27 20.47
CA SER A 111 33.54 -1.98 20.85
C SER A 111 33.49 -1.23 22.18
N HIS A 112 32.65 -0.19 22.25
CA HIS A 112 32.34 0.58 23.46
C HIS A 112 31.01 0.20 24.09
N PHE A 113 30.23 -0.65 23.42
CA PHE A 113 28.90 -1.08 23.85
C PHE A 113 28.86 -2.59 24.03
N THR A 114 27.94 -3.06 24.85
CA THR A 114 27.63 -4.47 25.07
C THR A 114 26.32 -4.82 24.36
N PRO A 115 26.06 -6.10 24.08
CA PRO A 115 24.76 -6.51 23.51
C PRO A 115 23.57 -6.06 24.36
N ALA A 116 23.75 -5.98 25.69
CA ALA A 116 22.72 -5.51 26.62
C ALA A 116 22.31 -4.05 26.38
N ASP A 117 23.22 -3.20 25.87
CA ASP A 117 22.91 -1.80 25.56
C ASP A 117 21.93 -1.66 24.39
N PHE A 118 21.84 -2.68 23.52
CA PHE A 118 20.96 -2.70 22.36
C PHE A 118 19.62 -3.41 22.63
N GLU A 119 19.53 -4.24 23.66
CA GLU A 119 18.29 -4.94 24.05
C GLU A 119 17.08 -3.99 24.16
N PRO A 120 17.14 -2.85 24.89
CA PRO A 120 16.00 -1.93 24.96
C PRO A 120 15.68 -1.26 23.61
N ILE A 121 16.65 -1.09 22.72
CA ILE A 121 16.45 -0.50 21.39
C ILE A 121 15.68 -1.46 20.48
N PHE A 122 15.97 -2.77 20.57
CA PHE A 122 15.31 -3.75 19.70
C PHE A 122 14.03 -4.33 20.31
N ASN A 123 14.02 -4.63 21.61
CA ASN A 123 12.96 -5.39 22.28
C ASN A 123 12.29 -4.64 23.44
N GLY A 124 12.69 -3.40 23.72
CA GLY A 124 12.14 -2.61 24.82
C GLY A 124 10.66 -2.27 24.67
N GLU A 125 10.05 -1.77 25.75
CA GLU A 125 8.62 -1.45 25.78
C GLU A 125 8.27 -0.14 25.07
N THR A 126 9.22 0.81 24.99
CA THR A 126 9.01 2.12 24.38
C THR A 126 10.20 2.55 23.52
N GLY A 127 9.93 3.16 22.37
CA GLY A 127 10.91 3.62 21.38
C GLY A 127 11.69 2.50 20.68
N SER A 128 11.21 1.26 20.76
CA SER A 128 11.94 0.08 20.27
C SER A 128 11.48 -0.34 18.87
N VAL A 129 12.34 -1.10 18.18
CA VAL A 129 11.98 -1.72 16.89
C VAL A 129 10.73 -2.60 17.04
N ARG A 130 10.65 -3.40 18.10
CA ARG A 130 9.50 -4.23 18.41
C ARG A 130 8.22 -3.43 18.62
N GLU A 131 8.29 -2.33 19.37
CA GLU A 131 7.12 -1.46 19.61
C GLU A 131 6.66 -0.80 18.30
N TYR A 132 7.57 -0.23 17.52
CA TYR A 132 7.24 0.39 16.23
C TYR A 132 6.47 -0.57 15.32
N TYR A 133 6.97 -1.80 15.15
CA TYR A 133 6.30 -2.79 14.29
C TYR A 133 4.98 -3.29 14.88
N ARG A 134 4.84 -3.37 16.21
CA ARG A 134 3.54 -3.63 16.85
C ARG A 134 2.55 -2.51 16.58
N GLU A 135 2.96 -1.25 16.68
CA GLU A 135 2.10 -0.08 16.48
C GLU A 135 1.60 -0.02 15.03
N VAL A 136 2.51 0.01 14.05
CA VAL A 136 2.12 0.17 12.64
C VAL A 136 1.36 -1.03 12.06
N SER A 137 1.42 -2.19 12.75
CA SER A 137 0.67 -3.39 12.38
C SER A 137 -0.66 -3.54 13.15
N ASN A 138 -1.02 -2.60 14.02
CA ASN A 138 -2.15 -2.72 14.95
C ASN A 138 -2.08 -4.01 15.79
N GLY A 139 -0.90 -4.33 16.30
CA GLY A 139 -0.63 -5.51 17.13
C GLY A 139 -0.62 -6.84 16.38
N GLN A 140 -0.70 -6.84 15.04
CA GLN A 140 -0.69 -8.07 14.26
C GLN A 140 0.70 -8.68 14.11
N LEU A 141 1.76 -7.88 14.24
CA LEU A 141 3.16 -8.32 14.14
C LEU A 141 3.88 -8.06 15.45
N ASP A 142 4.50 -9.11 15.99
CA ASP A 142 5.38 -9.03 17.16
C ASP A 142 6.80 -9.45 16.77
N LEU A 143 7.63 -8.48 16.37
CA LEU A 143 9.00 -8.74 15.93
C LEU A 143 9.93 -8.86 17.15
N VAL A 144 10.42 -10.06 17.45
CA VAL A 144 11.28 -10.34 18.60
C VAL A 144 12.71 -10.56 18.13
N SER A 145 13.61 -9.68 18.55
CA SER A 145 15.01 -9.72 18.14
C SER A 145 15.86 -10.59 19.06
N THR A 146 16.75 -11.39 18.51
CA THR A 146 17.79 -12.12 19.24
C THR A 146 19.13 -11.48 18.91
N LEU A 147 19.79 -10.91 19.92
CA LEU A 147 21.07 -10.25 19.74
C LEU A 147 22.22 -11.24 19.96
N VAL A 148 23.05 -11.38 18.93
CA VAL A 148 24.34 -12.07 19.02
C VAL A 148 25.42 -11.03 19.20
N GLY A 149 26.25 -11.22 20.23
CA GLY A 149 27.27 -10.25 20.61
C GLY A 149 28.40 -10.10 19.59
N TRP A 150 29.34 -9.21 19.90
CA TRP A 150 30.37 -8.75 18.98
C TRP A 150 31.18 -9.87 18.32
N ILE A 151 30.89 -10.10 17.05
CA ILE A 151 31.66 -10.96 16.16
C ILE A 151 32.77 -10.10 15.56
N GLU A 152 34.02 -10.47 15.80
CA GLU A 152 35.16 -9.83 15.14
C GLU A 152 35.30 -10.36 13.71
N LEU A 153 35.25 -9.45 12.74
CA LEU A 153 35.45 -9.76 11.34
C LEU A 153 36.95 -9.95 11.04
N PRO A 154 37.33 -10.79 10.06
CA PRO A 154 38.74 -11.12 9.81
C PRO A 154 39.59 -9.97 9.23
N ASN A 155 38.95 -8.92 8.71
CA ASN A 155 39.62 -7.80 8.04
C ASN A 155 39.23 -6.47 8.69
N ASP A 156 40.00 -5.44 8.39
CA ASP A 156 39.75 -4.06 8.82
C ASP A 156 38.57 -3.45 8.04
N ASP A 157 38.02 -2.36 8.55
CA ASP A 157 36.91 -1.60 7.94
C ASP A 157 37.11 -1.27 6.46
N SER A 158 38.34 -0.91 6.06
CA SER A 158 38.71 -0.62 4.68
C SER A 158 38.42 -1.75 3.70
N TYR A 159 38.53 -3.02 4.13
CA TYR A 159 38.23 -4.18 3.29
C TYR A 159 36.75 -4.27 2.93
N TYR A 160 35.86 -3.86 3.84
CA TYR A 160 34.40 -3.96 3.67
C TYR A 160 33.76 -2.68 3.14
N ALA A 161 34.37 -1.52 3.40
CA ALA A 161 33.85 -0.22 2.99
C ALA A 161 34.20 0.13 1.54
N TYR A 162 35.23 -0.48 0.95
CA TYR A 162 35.65 -0.18 -0.40
C TYR A 162 34.70 -0.79 -1.43
N ASN A 163 34.08 0.06 -2.25
CA ASN A 163 33.45 -0.40 -3.49
C ASN A 163 34.16 0.28 -4.67
N ASP A 164 34.51 -0.49 -5.69
CA ASP A 164 35.22 0.02 -6.88
C ASP A 164 34.34 0.91 -7.78
N ARG A 165 33.12 1.27 -7.33
CA ARG A 165 32.09 1.90 -8.16
C ARG A 165 31.56 3.25 -7.66
N ASN A 166 31.96 3.72 -6.48
CA ASN A 166 31.42 4.95 -5.92
C ASN A 166 32.54 5.79 -5.23
N PRO A 167 32.90 6.97 -5.77
CA PRO A 167 33.94 7.82 -5.20
C PRO A 167 33.60 8.41 -3.82
N PHE A 168 32.40 8.12 -3.27
CA PHE A 168 31.94 8.55 -1.95
C PHE A 168 31.97 7.43 -0.89
N GLY A 169 32.40 6.20 -1.24
CA GLY A 169 32.60 5.10 -0.30
C GLY A 169 33.93 5.23 0.45
N VAL A 170 34.17 6.35 1.14
CA VAL A 170 35.40 6.54 1.93
C VAL A 170 35.16 6.18 3.41
N PRO A 171 36.03 5.35 4.04
CA PRO A 171 35.87 4.86 5.41
C PRO A 171 35.67 5.96 6.47
N TRP A 172 36.17 7.18 6.22
CA TRP A 172 36.07 8.31 7.15
C TRP A 172 34.65 8.80 7.46
N HIS A 173 33.63 8.37 6.70
CA HIS A 173 32.21 8.68 6.99
C HIS A 173 31.52 7.66 7.90
N MET A 174 32.14 6.52 8.20
CA MET A 174 31.52 5.46 9.03
C MET A 174 31.81 5.60 10.53
N VAL A 175 32.70 6.52 10.92
CA VAL A 175 33.08 6.72 12.33
C VAL A 175 33.01 8.22 12.69
N ARG A 176 31.86 8.65 13.21
CA ARG A 176 31.74 9.79 14.12
C ARG A 176 30.68 9.50 15.16
#